data_AF-A0A847DW77-F1
#
_entry.id   AF-A0A847DW77-F1
#
_cell.length_a   1.000
_cell.length_b   1.000
_cell.length_c   1.000
_cell.angle_alpha   90.00
_cell.angle_beta   90.00
_cell.angle_gamma   90.00
#
_symmetry.space_group_name_H-M   'P 1'
#
loop_
_entity.id
_entity.type
_entity.pdbx_description
1 polymer ?
#
loop_
_entity_poly.entity_id
_entity_poly.type
_entity_poly.pdbx_seq_one_letter_code
_entity_poly.pdbx_strand_id
1 'polypeptide(L)'
;GEWATTIFCVSEGGRALAFPIGEAKSLRNGGRGTMLMGLDKNESLLQAIACGADGVVVRGVGRGGKAVDKLFSGAAFAVYEGARARKGRLLEPRVKDASLALPKPAQQR
;
A
#
# COMPACT_ATOMS: atom_id res chain seq x y z
N GLY A 1 0.35 9.87 18.69
CA GLY A 1 -0.02 9.72 17.28
C GLY A 1 1.24 9.46 16.52
N GLU A 2 1.41 8.24 16.02
CA GLU A 2 2.62 7.88 15.31
C GLU A 2 2.66 8.60 13.95
N TRP A 3 3.82 9.16 13.59
CA TRP A 3 3.98 9.85 12.31
C TRP A 3 4.05 8.84 11.17
N ALA A 4 3.49 9.17 10.01
CA ALA A 4 3.64 8.32 8.84
C ALA A 4 5.10 8.31 8.36
N THR A 5 5.69 7.13 8.26
CA THR A 5 7.08 6.91 7.85
C THR A 5 7.19 6.21 6.50
N THR A 6 6.11 5.59 6.04
CA THR A 6 6.10 4.70 4.87
C THR A 6 4.92 5.02 3.96
N ILE A 7 5.14 4.95 2.64
CA ILE A 7 4.08 4.92 1.65
C ILE A 7 3.80 3.47 1.28
N PHE A 8 2.54 3.05 1.39
CA PHE A 8 2.08 1.74 0.92
C PHE A 8 1.17 1.93 -0.30
N CYS A 9 1.51 1.27 -1.40
CA CYS A 9 0.78 1.33 -2.67
C CYS A 9 0.16 -0.01 -3.02
N VAL A 10 -0.98 0.00 -3.69
CA VAL A 10 -1.58 -1.17 -4.33
C VAL A 10 -1.98 -0.89 -5.77
N SER A 11 -1.71 -1.85 -6.65
CA SER A 11 -2.08 -1.79 -8.07
C SER A 11 -3.28 -2.67 -8.40
N GLU A 12 -3.87 -2.41 -9.57
CA GLU A 12 -5.02 -3.16 -10.09
C GLU A 12 -4.71 -4.65 -10.32
N GLY A 13 -3.47 -4.98 -10.67
CA GLY A 13 -2.97 -6.35 -10.77
C GLY A 13 -2.75 -7.06 -9.43
N GLY A 14 -3.12 -6.43 -8.31
CA GLY A 14 -3.05 -7.00 -6.96
C GLY A 14 -1.63 -7.06 -6.39
N ARG A 15 -0.75 -6.15 -6.82
CA ARG A 15 0.60 -5.99 -6.24
C ARG A 15 0.61 -4.87 -5.21
N ALA A 16 1.47 -5.02 -4.21
CA ALA A 16 1.76 -4.02 -3.21
C ALA A 16 3.24 -3.70 -3.13
N LEU A 17 3.54 -2.43 -2.85
CA LEU A 17 4.89 -1.93 -2.58
C LEU A 17 4.83 -0.98 -1.38
N ALA A 18 5.70 -1.19 -0.41
CA ALA A 18 5.97 -0.30 0.70
C ALA A 18 7.36 0.32 0.53
N PHE A 19 7.46 1.65 0.65
CA PHE A 19 8.75 2.34 0.59
C PHE A 19 8.79 3.55 1.54
N PRO A 20 9.98 3.98 2.01
CA PRO A 20 10.10 5.11 2.93
C PRO A 20 9.49 6.40 2.37
N ILE A 21 8.73 7.14 3.20
CA ILE A 21 8.07 8.38 2.76
C ILE A 21 9.05 9.43 2.24
N GLY A 22 10.29 9.44 2.74
CA GLY A 22 11.36 10.32 2.28
C GLY A 22 11.78 10.08 0.82
N GLU A 23 11.49 8.91 0.23
CA GLU A 23 11.73 8.67 -1.19
C GLU A 23 10.69 9.34 -2.10
N ALA A 24 9.51 9.68 -1.58
CA ALA A 24 8.49 10.46 -2.28
C ALA A 24 8.91 11.94 -2.31
N LYS A 25 9.70 12.31 -3.32
CA LYS A 25 10.20 13.68 -3.48
C LYS A 25 9.05 14.69 -3.61
N SER A 26 9.09 15.74 -2.78
CA SER A 26 8.24 16.92 -2.94
C SER A 26 8.68 17.72 -4.16
N LEU A 27 7.74 18.07 -5.03
CA LEU A 27 8.00 18.90 -6.21
C LEU A 27 7.72 20.37 -5.87
N ARG A 28 8.77 21.15 -5.58
CA ARG A 28 8.65 22.57 -5.15
C ARG A 28 8.00 23.49 -6.18
N ASN A 29 8.08 23.16 -7.47
CA ASN A 29 7.63 24.01 -8.58
C ASN A 29 6.47 23.37 -9.37
N GLY A 30 5.74 22.42 -8.78
CA GLY A 30 4.75 21.61 -9.49
C GLY A 30 5.38 20.60 -10.46
N GLY A 31 4.53 19.89 -11.20
CA GLY A 31 4.95 18.87 -12.18
C GLY A 31 3.96 17.70 -12.26
N ARG A 32 4.26 16.71 -13.10
CA ARG A 32 3.39 15.53 -13.35
C ARG A 32 3.33 14.53 -12.17
N GLY A 33 3.89 14.87 -11.02
CA GLY A 33 4.05 13.95 -9.89
C GLY A 33 5.28 13.04 -10.03
N THR A 34 5.44 12.15 -9.05
CA THR A 34 6.51 11.14 -9.01
C THR A 34 5.92 9.74 -9.11
N MET A 35 6.64 8.81 -9.74
CA MET A 35 6.22 7.41 -9.78
C MET A 35 6.36 6.78 -8.39
N LEU A 36 5.26 6.22 -7.89
CA LEU A 36 5.22 5.53 -6.59
C LEU A 36 5.60 4.05 -6.76
N MET A 37 4.97 3.35 -7.70
CA MET A 37 5.27 1.96 -8.06
C MET A 37 5.30 1.79 -9.58
N GLY A 38 6.00 0.75 -10.03
CA GLY A 38 5.95 0.28 -11.40
C GLY A 38 4.64 -0.45 -11.66
N LEU A 39 4.03 -0.20 -12.81
CA LEU A 39 2.78 -0.82 -13.25
C LEU A 39 3.04 -1.58 -14.56
N ASP A 40 2.28 -2.65 -14.78
CA ASP A 40 2.20 -3.32 -16.06
C ASP A 40 1.45 -2.44 -17.10
N LYS A 41 1.55 -2.81 -18.37
CA LYS A 41 0.87 -2.05 -19.44
C LYS A 41 -0.64 -2.12 -19.23
N ASN A 42 -1.30 -0.95 -19.26
CA ASN A 42 -2.75 -0.77 -19.01
C ASN A 42 -3.19 -1.08 -17.57
N GLU A 43 -2.26 -1.24 -16.63
CA GLU A 43 -2.58 -1.36 -15.21
C GLU A 43 -2.61 0.02 -14.56
N SER A 44 -3.56 0.25 -13.66
CA SER A 44 -3.62 1.47 -12.86
C SER A 44 -3.14 1.25 -11.42
N LEU A 45 -2.65 2.32 -10.80
CA LEU A 45 -2.50 2.39 -9.34
C LEU A 45 -3.90 2.53 -8.74
N LEU A 46 -4.30 1.62 -7.84
CA LEU A 46 -5.60 1.70 -7.17
C LEU A 46 -5.57 2.71 -6.02
N GLN A 47 -4.57 2.59 -5.14
CA GLN A 47 -4.46 3.47 -3.98
C GLN A 47 -3.03 3.54 -3.46
N ALA A 48 -2.68 4.66 -2.84
CA ALA A 48 -1.50 4.80 -2.00
C ALA A 48 -1.88 5.53 -0.71
N ILE A 49 -1.35 5.08 0.43
CA ILE A 49 -1.53 5.76 1.72
C ILE A 49 -0.19 5.92 2.45
N ALA A 50 -0.09 6.97 3.26
CA ALA A 50 1.01 7.14 4.20
C ALA A 50 0.64 6.43 5.52
N CYS A 51 1.51 5.56 6.02
CA CYS A 51 1.29 4.75 7.22
C CYS A 51 2.55 4.67 8.11
N GLY A 52 2.35 4.23 9.36
CA GLY A 52 3.41 4.00 10.36
C GLY A 52 3.53 2.51 10.71
N ALA A 53 4.12 2.20 11.87
CA ALA A 53 4.34 0.84 12.34
C ALA A 53 3.06 0.02 12.57
N ASP A 54 1.93 0.70 12.82
CA ASP A 54 0.60 0.07 12.88
C ASP A 54 0.22 -0.64 11.57
N GLY A 55 0.84 -0.26 10.45
CA GLY A 55 0.67 -0.91 9.15
C GLY A 55 -0.57 -0.42 8.39
N VAL A 56 -1.19 -1.33 7.63
CA VAL A 56 -2.30 -1.02 6.72
C VAL A 56 -3.36 -2.11 6.74
N VAL A 57 -4.63 -1.70 6.72
CA VAL A 57 -5.75 -2.60 6.45
C VAL A 57 -6.01 -2.63 4.94
N VAL A 58 -5.99 -3.82 4.36
CA VAL A 58 -6.35 -4.06 2.95
C VAL A 58 -7.71 -4.73 2.89
N ARG A 59 -8.60 -4.14 2.11
CA ARG A 59 -9.95 -4.66 1.85
C ARG A 59 -10.16 -4.93 0.38
N GLY A 60 -11.06 -5.86 0.06
CA GLY A 60 -11.49 -6.11 -1.30
C GLY A 60 -12.08 -7.50 -1.46
N VAL A 61 -11.92 -8.10 -2.64
CA VAL A 61 -12.49 -9.41 -2.95
C VAL A 61 -11.39 -10.45 -3.11
N GLY A 62 -11.40 -11.46 -2.25
CA GLY A 62 -10.47 -12.57 -2.25
C GLY A 62 -10.92 -13.75 -3.12
N ARG A 63 -10.29 -14.91 -2.89
CA ARG A 63 -10.62 -16.14 -3.62
C ARG A 63 -12.06 -16.57 -3.37
N GLY A 64 -12.75 -16.95 -4.45
CA GLY A 64 -14.14 -17.44 -4.39
C GLY A 64 -15.16 -16.33 -4.10
N GLY A 65 -14.83 -15.07 -4.36
CA GLY A 65 -15.76 -13.93 -4.16
C GLY A 65 -15.93 -13.51 -2.70
N LYS A 66 -15.13 -14.07 -1.77
CA LYS A 66 -15.21 -13.74 -0.35
C LYS A 66 -14.60 -12.37 -0.08
N ALA A 67 -15.28 -11.57 0.73
CA ALA A 67 -14.71 -10.30 1.21
C ALA A 67 -13.42 -10.55 2.00
N VAL A 68 -12.42 -9.71 1.77
CA VAL A 68 -11.19 -9.63 2.54
C VAL A 68 -11.20 -8.32 3.32
N ASP A 69 -10.88 -8.38 4.60
CA ASP A 69 -10.53 -7.26 5.46
C ASP A 69 -9.37 -7.75 6.33
N LYS A 70 -8.13 -7.41 5.95
CA LYS A 70 -6.92 -7.97 6.55
C LYS A 70 -5.94 -6.85 6.90
N LEU A 71 -5.49 -6.87 8.16
CA LEU A 71 -4.37 -6.07 8.62
C LEU A 71 -3.03 -6.68 8.15
N PHE A 72 -2.20 -5.84 7.56
CA PHE A 72 -0.80 -6.12 7.27
C PHE A 72 0.07 -5.21 8.14
N SER A 73 0.75 -5.81 9.12
CA SER A 73 1.69 -5.15 10.04
C SER A 73 2.88 -6.06 10.32
N GLY A 74 3.95 -5.51 10.92
CA GLY A 74 5.16 -6.26 11.27
C GLY A 74 5.72 -7.08 10.11
N ALA A 75 5.99 -8.36 10.33
CA ALA A 75 6.54 -9.26 9.31
C ALA A 75 5.64 -9.41 8.07
N ALA A 76 4.31 -9.37 8.23
CA ALA A 76 3.39 -9.48 7.10
C ALA A 76 3.41 -8.21 6.22
N PHE A 77 3.75 -7.06 6.79
CA PHE A 77 3.96 -5.82 6.06
C PHE A 77 5.34 -5.78 5.37
N ALA A 78 6.39 -6.19 6.11
CA ALA A 78 7.78 -6.11 5.67
C ALA A 78 8.06 -6.85 4.34
N VAL A 79 7.27 -7.88 4.01
CA VAL A 79 7.38 -8.60 2.73
C VAL A 79 7.19 -7.67 1.52
N TYR A 80 6.42 -6.59 1.67
CA TYR A 80 6.14 -5.63 0.60
C TYR A 80 7.15 -4.49 0.52
N GLU A 81 8.12 -4.43 1.43
CA GLU A 81 9.16 -3.41 1.40
C GLU A 81 10.07 -3.55 0.16
N GLY A 82 10.39 -2.42 -0.45
CA GLY A 82 11.29 -2.35 -1.57
C GLY A 82 11.55 -0.91 -2.01
N ALA A 83 12.50 -0.74 -2.94
CA ALA A 83 12.78 0.57 -3.51
C ALA A 83 11.57 1.14 -4.25
N ARG A 84 11.36 2.47 -4.18
CA ARG A 84 10.31 3.16 -4.93
C ARG A 84 10.41 2.86 -6.43
N ALA A 85 9.26 2.93 -7.13
CA ALA A 85 9.10 2.67 -8.56
C ALA A 85 9.36 1.21 -9.01
N ARG A 86 9.61 0.28 -8.07
CA ARG A 86 9.53 -1.16 -8.36
C ARG A 86 8.07 -1.60 -8.49
N LYS A 87 7.84 -2.76 -9.12
CA LYS A 87 6.47 -3.31 -9.28
C LYS A 87 5.84 -3.80 -7.97
N GLY A 88 6.64 -4.00 -6.92
CA GLY A 88 6.17 -4.63 -5.69
C GLY A 88 5.89 -6.13 -5.83
N ARG A 89 5.27 -6.71 -4.80
CA ARG A 89 4.94 -8.14 -4.71
C ARG A 89 3.44 -8.35 -4.74
N LEU A 90 2.99 -9.53 -5.19
CA LEU A 90 1.57 -9.87 -5.13
C LEU A 90 1.10 -9.91 -3.68
N LEU A 91 -0.09 -9.36 -3.42
CA LEU A 91 -0.75 -9.48 -2.14
C LEU A 91 -1.07 -10.95 -1.84
N GLU A 92 -0.82 -11.34 -0.60
CA GLU A 92 -1.15 -12.67 -0.08
C GLU A 92 -2.08 -12.58 1.16
N PRO A 93 -3.35 -13.03 1.05
CA PRO A 93 -3.99 -13.60 -0.15
C PRO A 93 -4.18 -12.57 -1.27
N ARG A 94 -4.40 -13.02 -2.50
CA ARG A 94 -4.77 -12.12 -3.61
C ARG A 94 -6.08 -11.42 -3.28
N VAL A 95 -6.08 -10.09 -3.42
CA VAL A 95 -7.23 -9.22 -3.20
C VAL A 95 -7.48 -8.42 -4.48
N LYS A 96 -8.65 -8.62 -5.09
CA LYS A 96 -9.14 -7.81 -6.20
C LYS A 96 -9.82 -6.55 -5.65
N ASP A 97 -9.83 -5.49 -6.45
CA ASP A 97 -10.44 -4.20 -6.11
C ASP A 97 -9.98 -3.70 -4.73
N ALA A 98 -8.67 -3.80 -4.51
CA ALA A 98 -8.07 -3.53 -3.21
C ALA A 98 -8.24 -2.06 -2.82
N SER A 99 -8.70 -1.82 -1.59
CA SER A 99 -8.71 -0.51 -0.94
C SER A 99 -7.89 -0.56 0.34
N LEU A 100 -7.27 0.57 0.66
CA LEU A 100 -6.39 0.73 1.81
C LEU A 100 -7.03 1.64 2.85
N ALA A 101 -6.88 1.27 4.12
CA ALA A 101 -7.23 2.11 5.24
C ALA A 101 -6.14 2.04 6.31
N LEU A 102 -5.97 3.12 7.06
CA LEU A 102 -5.21 3.06 8.30
C LEU A 102 -5.96 2.16 9.29
N PRO A 103 -5.24 1.32 10.07
CA PRO A 103 -5.85 0.61 11.18
C PRO A 103 -6.55 1.60 12.09
N LYS A 104 -7.76 1.26 12.57
CA LYS A 104 -8.37 2.06 13.62
C LYS A 104 -7.45 1.98 14.84
N PRO A 105 -7.10 3.11 15.49
CA PRO A 105 -6.36 3.03 16.74
C PRO A 105 -7.14 2.12 17.67
N ALA A 106 -6.44 1.17 18.32
CA ALA A 106 -7.05 0.30 19.31
C ALA A 106 -7.75 1.21 20.32
N GLN A 107 -9.08 1.18 20.33
CA GLN A 107 -9.87 1.99 21.24
C GLN A 107 -9.46 1.56 22.65
N GLN A 108 -8.69 2.41 23.32
CA GLN A 108 -8.22 2.18 24.67
C GLN A 108 -9.47 1.94 25.54
N ARG A 109 -9.54 0.73 26.13
CA ARG A 109 -10.54 0.40 27.14
C ARG A 109 -10.16 1.04 28.46
#